data_AF-I2CPK0-F1
#
_entry.id   AF-I2CPK0-F1
#
_cell.length_a   1.000
_cell.length_b   1.000
_cell.length_c   1.000
_cell.angle_alpha   90.00
_cell.angle_beta   90.00
_cell.angle_gamma   90.00
#
_symmetry.space_group_name_H-M   'P 1'
#
loop_
_entity.id
_entity.type
_entity.pdbx_description
1 polymer ?
#
loop_
_entity_poly.entity_id
_entity_poly.type
_entity_poly.pdbx_seq_one_letter_code
_entity_poly.pdbx_strand_id
1 'polypeptide(L)'
;MAASASSPLPSPSSPPPSASPPAVIQEGAWVILQMGDGRNFFACAQQKGMMRLGRVTISLSGLIGVPYGSVLEVHPDRLVPLPGTTELYEDLSVGDMDGNDFARGGAPLGEYDGVSLDNRDFADTNTAQRLSMEEVEELKRSGASGQAIIQALASNSDTWEKKTAFAKQKWTQKKAHKYVVRVRALAGCGSNVAEALFVKSGLVKTTAIRPDSIAQLLSFGNVAAGARVLVLDSYSGVVLGCILERLGGEGKAISLYAGAQAHIDHLKYFNLPTDQLAQTLVHFP
;
A
#
# COMPACT_ATOMS: atom_id res chain seq x y z
N MET A 1 35.49 -58.57 10.42
CA MET A 1 35.23 -57.49 9.43
C MET A 1 33.78 -57.61 9.00
N ALA A 2 32.89 -56.81 9.57
CA ALA A 2 31.47 -56.79 9.21
C ALA A 2 31.24 -55.60 8.25
N ALA A 3 30.79 -55.88 7.04
CA ALA A 3 30.44 -54.87 6.05
C ALA A 3 29.07 -54.27 6.41
N SER A 4 29.04 -52.98 6.69
CA SER A 4 27.83 -52.18 6.87
C SER A 4 27.18 -51.94 5.50
N ALA A 5 25.95 -52.42 5.32
CA ALA A 5 25.15 -52.13 4.14
C ALA A 5 24.55 -50.72 4.26
N SER A 6 24.92 -49.81 3.34
CA SER A 6 24.34 -48.47 3.24
C SER A 6 22.93 -48.55 2.68
N SER A 7 21.95 -48.08 3.43
CA SER A 7 20.59 -47.87 2.94
C SER A 7 20.56 -46.86 1.78
N PRO A 8 19.79 -47.11 0.70
CA PRO A 8 19.71 -46.18 -0.42
C PRO A 8 19.01 -44.88 0.00
N LEU A 9 19.58 -43.75 -0.42
CA LEU A 9 18.99 -42.42 -0.24
C LEU A 9 17.60 -42.36 -0.92
N PRO A 10 16.60 -41.74 -0.28
CA PRO A 10 15.30 -41.53 -0.92
C PRO A 10 15.46 -40.69 -2.19
N SER A 11 14.78 -41.10 -3.25
CA SER A 11 14.70 -40.38 -4.52
C SER A 11 14.20 -38.95 -4.31
N PRO A 12 14.66 -37.96 -5.09
CA PRO A 12 14.20 -36.58 -4.97
C PRO A 12 12.70 -36.54 -5.23
N SER A 13 11.93 -36.24 -4.18
CA SER A 13 10.54 -35.83 -4.31
C SER A 13 10.48 -34.60 -5.22
N SER A 14 9.39 -34.49 -5.97
CA SER A 14 9.05 -33.31 -6.79
C SER A 14 9.42 -32.01 -6.08
N PRO A 15 9.95 -30.99 -6.80
CA PRO A 15 10.34 -29.73 -6.19
C PRO A 15 9.16 -29.16 -5.41
N PRO A 16 9.38 -28.65 -4.19
CA PRO A 16 8.31 -28.04 -3.41
C PRO A 16 7.65 -26.94 -4.25
N PRO A 17 6.32 -26.77 -4.17
CA PRO A 17 5.65 -25.64 -4.81
C PRO A 17 6.38 -24.37 -4.39
N SER A 18 6.78 -23.54 -5.36
CA SER A 18 7.60 -22.35 -5.10
C SER A 18 6.98 -21.51 -3.98
N ALA A 19 7.71 -21.35 -2.87
CA ALA A 19 7.26 -20.62 -1.68
C ALA A 19 7.05 -19.10 -1.91
N SER A 20 7.41 -18.59 -3.09
CA SER A 20 7.17 -17.21 -3.48
C SER A 20 5.71 -17.00 -3.90
N PRO A 21 5.02 -15.95 -3.43
CA PRO A 21 3.69 -15.63 -3.91
C PRO A 21 3.71 -15.46 -5.44
N PRO A 22 2.60 -15.79 -6.14
CA PRO A 22 2.52 -15.58 -7.58
C PRO A 22 2.83 -14.11 -7.89
N ALA A 23 3.59 -13.86 -8.96
CA ALA A 23 4.01 -12.51 -9.34
C ALA A 23 2.80 -11.58 -9.62
N VAL A 24 1.68 -12.17 -10.01
CA VAL A 24 0.42 -11.49 -10.33
C VAL A 24 -0.71 -11.93 -9.41
N ILE A 25 -1.62 -11.00 -9.14
CA ILE A 25 -2.79 -11.19 -8.29
C ILE A 25 -3.73 -12.22 -8.92
N GLN A 26 -4.08 -13.25 -8.15
CA GLN A 26 -5.02 -14.30 -8.56
C GLN A 26 -6.43 -14.03 -8.03
N GLU A 27 -7.43 -14.64 -8.66
CA GLU A 27 -8.79 -14.62 -8.11
C GLU A 27 -8.83 -15.31 -6.74
N GLY A 28 -9.53 -14.69 -5.79
CA GLY A 28 -9.64 -15.13 -4.40
C GLY A 28 -8.49 -14.65 -3.49
N ALA A 29 -7.43 -14.04 -4.04
CA ALA A 29 -6.31 -13.55 -3.23
C ALA A 29 -6.68 -12.27 -2.46
N TRP A 30 -6.26 -12.20 -1.20
CA TRP A 30 -6.25 -10.95 -0.44
C TRP A 30 -5.10 -10.05 -0.89
N VAL A 31 -5.40 -8.77 -1.08
CA VAL A 31 -4.49 -7.73 -1.55
C VAL A 31 -4.59 -6.55 -0.62
N ILE A 32 -3.44 -5.94 -0.32
CA ILE A 32 -3.38 -4.71 0.46
C ILE A 32 -3.33 -3.54 -0.53
N LEU A 33 -4.31 -2.64 -0.48
CA LEU A 33 -4.31 -1.40 -1.26
C LEU A 33 -3.77 -0.26 -0.38
N GLN A 34 -2.53 0.13 -0.64
CA GLN A 34 -1.86 1.25 0.02
C GLN A 34 -2.18 2.54 -0.72
N MET A 35 -2.78 3.51 -0.02
CA MET A 35 -2.99 4.86 -0.56
C MET A 35 -1.78 5.76 -0.35
N GLY A 36 -1.65 6.81 -1.16
CA GLY A 36 -0.65 7.85 -0.95
C GLY A 36 -0.70 8.44 0.47
N ASP A 37 -1.90 8.73 0.99
CA ASP A 37 -2.06 9.29 2.35
C ASP A 37 -1.72 8.34 3.52
N GLY A 38 -1.16 7.16 3.22
CA GLY A 38 -0.72 6.16 4.19
C GLY A 38 -1.79 5.19 4.64
N ARG A 39 -3.07 5.40 4.29
CA ARG A 39 -4.14 4.46 4.65
C ARG A 39 -4.03 3.16 3.86
N ASN A 40 -4.35 2.05 4.52
CA ASN A 40 -4.33 0.72 3.93
C ASN A 40 -5.72 0.07 3.96
N PHE A 41 -6.11 -0.55 2.86
CA PHE A 41 -7.36 -1.30 2.71
C PHE A 41 -7.04 -2.76 2.34
N PHE A 42 -7.85 -3.69 2.84
CA PHE A 42 -7.72 -5.11 2.52
C PHE A 42 -8.86 -5.50 1.59
N ALA A 43 -8.52 -5.97 0.40
CA ALA A 43 -9.45 -6.32 -0.65
C ALA A 43 -9.26 -7.79 -1.04
N CYS A 44 -10.35 -8.52 -1.31
CA CYS A 44 -10.27 -9.84 -1.92
C CYS A 44 -10.50 -9.70 -3.43
N ALA A 45 -9.52 -10.07 -4.25
CA ALA A 45 -9.60 -9.94 -5.70
C ALA A 45 -10.65 -10.91 -6.25
N GLN A 46 -11.80 -10.39 -6.67
CA GLN A 46 -12.93 -11.20 -7.15
C GLN A 46 -13.58 -10.53 -8.35
N GLN A 47 -14.02 -11.33 -9.34
CA GLN A 47 -14.65 -10.82 -10.57
C GLN A 47 -15.90 -9.97 -10.30
N LYS A 48 -16.70 -10.35 -9.30
CA LYS A 48 -17.91 -9.63 -8.87
C LYS A 48 -17.72 -8.87 -7.54
N GLY A 49 -16.48 -8.74 -7.08
CA GLY A 49 -16.15 -8.06 -5.83
C GLY A 49 -16.30 -6.55 -5.96
N MET A 50 -16.92 -5.92 -4.96
CA MET A 50 -16.96 -4.47 -4.82
C MET A 50 -16.41 -4.08 -3.46
N MET A 51 -15.72 -2.93 -3.41
CA MET A 51 -15.21 -2.38 -2.16
C MET A 51 -15.41 -0.87 -2.11
N ARG A 52 -15.77 -0.37 -0.94
CA ARG A 52 -15.76 1.05 -0.68
C ARG A 52 -14.34 1.52 -0.39
N LEU A 53 -13.82 2.38 -1.26
CA LEU A 53 -12.52 3.01 -1.13
C LEU A 53 -12.73 4.51 -0.86
N GLY A 54 -12.73 4.89 0.43
CA GLY A 54 -13.08 6.25 0.84
C GLY A 54 -14.56 6.59 0.57
N ARG A 55 -14.82 7.47 -0.41
CA ARG A 55 -16.18 7.90 -0.80
C ARG A 55 -16.72 7.21 -2.05
N VAL A 56 -15.89 6.44 -2.75
CA VAL A 56 -16.29 5.74 -3.97
C VAL A 56 -16.41 4.23 -3.72
N THR A 57 -17.29 3.57 -4.46
CA THR A 57 -17.40 2.10 -4.46
C THR A 57 -16.89 1.60 -5.80
N ILE A 58 -15.85 0.79 -5.76
CA ILE A 58 -15.10 0.36 -6.94
C ILE A 58 -15.18 -1.15 -7.13
N SER A 59 -15.18 -1.59 -8.38
CA SER A 59 -15.02 -3.00 -8.75
C SER A 59 -13.59 -3.48 -8.51
N LEU A 60 -13.45 -4.68 -7.94
CA LEU A 60 -12.17 -5.33 -7.67
C LEU A 60 -11.70 -6.25 -8.79
N SER A 61 -12.50 -6.42 -9.85
CA SER A 61 -12.16 -7.23 -11.03
C SER A 61 -10.85 -6.78 -11.68
N GLY A 62 -10.59 -5.48 -11.72
CA GLY A 62 -9.37 -4.89 -12.27
C GLY A 62 -8.09 -5.18 -11.49
N LEU A 63 -8.15 -5.86 -10.34
CA LEU A 63 -6.97 -6.35 -9.62
C LEU A 63 -6.45 -7.67 -10.20
N ILE A 64 -7.32 -8.50 -10.77
CA ILE A 64 -6.95 -9.86 -11.20
C ILE A 64 -5.99 -9.76 -12.39
N GLY A 65 -4.87 -10.48 -12.32
CA GLY A 65 -3.81 -10.47 -13.34
C GLY A 65 -2.83 -9.30 -13.23
N VAL A 66 -3.04 -8.35 -12.32
CA VAL A 66 -2.12 -7.23 -12.10
C VAL A 66 -0.92 -7.70 -11.26
N PRO A 67 0.33 -7.36 -11.63
CA PRO A 67 1.50 -7.64 -10.81
C PRO A 67 1.42 -6.98 -9.44
N TYR A 68 1.86 -7.67 -8.38
CA TYR A 68 2.04 -7.02 -7.08
C TYR A 68 3.08 -5.88 -7.18
N GLY A 69 2.87 -4.82 -6.41
CA GLY A 69 3.64 -3.57 -6.47
C GLY A 69 3.15 -2.58 -7.52
N SER A 70 2.25 -2.98 -8.43
CA SER A 70 1.67 -2.06 -9.42
C SER A 70 0.87 -0.94 -8.76
N VAL A 71 0.94 0.24 -9.36
CA VAL A 71 0.11 1.39 -9.01
C VAL A 71 -1.13 1.40 -9.90
N LEU A 72 -2.29 1.64 -9.30
CA LEU A 72 -3.58 1.75 -9.99
C LEU A 72 -4.22 3.09 -9.67
N GLU A 73 -4.77 3.74 -10.68
CA GLU A 73 -5.62 4.92 -10.50
C GLU A 73 -7.03 4.50 -10.12
N VAL A 74 -7.59 5.22 -9.14
CA VAL A 74 -8.95 5.02 -8.66
C VAL A 74 -9.90 5.88 -9.47
N HIS A 75 -10.68 5.25 -10.34
CA HIS A 75 -11.80 5.86 -11.03
C HIS A 75 -13.11 5.61 -10.24
N PRO A 76 -14.22 6.31 -10.58
CA PRO A 76 -15.47 6.19 -9.84
C PRO A 76 -16.02 4.76 -9.69
N ASP A 77 -15.76 3.88 -10.66
CA ASP A 77 -16.31 2.53 -10.76
C ASP A 77 -15.25 1.42 -10.83
N ARG A 78 -13.99 1.75 -11.12
CA ARG A 78 -12.94 0.77 -11.41
C ARG A 78 -11.54 1.20 -10.97
N LEU A 79 -10.65 0.23 -10.90
CA LEU A 79 -9.21 0.43 -10.79
C LEU A 79 -8.56 0.26 -12.15
N VAL A 80 -7.72 1.21 -12.54
CA VAL A 80 -6.98 1.16 -13.81
C VAL A 80 -5.49 1.09 -13.51
N PRO A 81 -4.78 0.01 -13.90
CA PRO A 81 -3.34 -0.07 -13.75
C PRO A 81 -2.61 1.04 -14.51
N LEU A 82 -1.61 1.65 -13.87
CA LEU A 82 -0.73 2.64 -14.48
C LEU A 82 0.64 2.00 -14.74
N PRO A 83 0.92 1.52 -15.97
CA PRO A 83 2.19 0.90 -16.28
C PRO A 83 3.33 1.92 -16.20
N GLY A 84 4.48 1.51 -15.65
CA GLY A 84 5.71 2.32 -15.63
C GLY A 84 5.82 3.34 -14.49
N THR A 85 4.84 3.43 -13.59
CA THR A 85 4.95 4.29 -12.40
C THR A 85 4.96 3.47 -11.11
N THR A 86 5.89 3.81 -10.22
CA THR A 86 5.91 3.36 -8.82
C THR A 86 5.27 4.39 -7.89
N GLU A 87 4.96 5.58 -8.39
CA GLU A 87 4.58 6.72 -7.59
C GLU A 87 3.08 6.72 -7.30
N LEU A 88 2.75 6.79 -6.01
CA LEU A 88 1.38 6.95 -5.53
C LEU A 88 0.83 8.36 -5.77
N TYR A 89 1.66 9.23 -6.33
CA TYR A 89 1.34 10.60 -6.65
C TYR A 89 1.71 10.87 -8.08
N GLU A 90 0.90 11.70 -8.71
CA GLU A 90 1.27 12.25 -10.00
C GLU A 90 2.26 13.39 -9.78
N ASP A 91 3.47 13.24 -10.30
CA ASP A 91 4.38 14.38 -10.43
C ASP A 91 3.91 15.23 -11.61
N LEU A 92 3.03 16.18 -11.30
CA LEU A 92 2.62 17.23 -12.23
C LEU A 92 3.62 18.41 -12.16
N SER A 93 4.92 18.12 -12.08
CA SER A 93 5.96 19.15 -12.12
C SER A 93 5.75 20.01 -13.37
N VAL A 94 5.43 21.28 -13.12
CA VAL A 94 5.10 22.24 -14.18
C VAL A 94 6.42 22.74 -14.75
N GLY A 95 6.92 22.05 -15.77
CA GLY A 95 8.12 22.43 -16.52
C GLY A 95 9.42 22.07 -15.81
N ASP A 96 10.41 21.68 -16.61
CA ASP A 96 11.80 21.55 -16.18
C ASP A 96 12.24 22.86 -15.52
N MET A 97 12.33 22.86 -14.19
CA MET A 97 13.18 23.83 -13.49
C MET A 97 14.60 23.44 -13.84
N ASP A 98 15.15 24.07 -14.89
CA ASP A 98 16.57 23.99 -15.18
C ASP A 98 17.33 24.29 -13.88
N GLY A 99 18.16 23.34 -13.43
CA GLY A 99 18.82 23.36 -12.11
C GLY A 99 19.80 24.53 -11.88
N ASN A 100 19.80 25.52 -12.78
CA ASN A 100 20.62 26.71 -12.74
C ASN A 100 19.97 27.87 -11.94
N ASP A 101 18.69 27.77 -11.58
CA ASP A 101 17.97 28.83 -10.83
C ASP A 101 18.38 28.97 -9.35
N PHE A 102 19.07 27.97 -8.79
CA PHE A 102 19.53 28.01 -7.39
C PHE A 102 20.80 28.85 -7.18
N ALA A 103 21.55 29.17 -8.25
CA ALA A 103 22.92 29.69 -8.16
C ALA A 103 23.05 31.23 -8.23
N ARG A 104 21.97 31.99 -8.44
CA ARG A 104 22.01 33.47 -8.49
C ARG A 104 21.35 34.11 -7.26
N GLY A 105 21.86 33.78 -6.07
CA GLY A 105 21.51 34.39 -4.79
C GLY A 105 21.95 35.86 -4.63
N GLY A 106 21.63 36.72 -5.59
CA GLY A 106 21.99 38.14 -5.58
C GLY A 106 21.27 39.04 -6.57
N ALA A 107 20.28 38.55 -7.34
CA ALA A 107 19.44 39.43 -8.16
C ALA A 107 18.43 40.18 -7.27
N PRO A 108 18.14 41.47 -7.55
CA PRO A 108 17.12 42.21 -6.81
C PRO A 108 15.76 41.51 -6.93
N LEU A 109 14.97 41.56 -5.85
CA LEU A 109 13.58 41.08 -5.77
C LEU A 109 12.71 41.86 -6.77
N GLY A 110 12.72 41.43 -8.03
CA GLY A 110 11.95 41.95 -9.15
C GLY A 110 11.69 40.83 -10.15
N GLU A 111 10.66 41.00 -11.00
CA GLU A 111 10.24 40.01 -11.99
C GLU A 111 11.43 39.47 -12.80
N TYR A 112 11.69 38.17 -12.68
CA TYR A 112 12.57 37.45 -13.59
C TYR A 112 11.65 36.65 -14.53
N ASP A 113 11.72 36.95 -15.82
CA ASP A 113 10.92 36.27 -16.87
C ASP A 113 9.39 36.26 -16.60
N GLY A 114 8.86 37.35 -16.04
CA GLY A 114 7.43 37.49 -15.73
C GLY A 114 6.94 36.62 -14.55
N VAL A 115 7.85 35.95 -13.82
CA VAL A 115 7.54 35.15 -12.64
C VAL A 115 7.72 36.01 -11.38
N SER A 116 6.63 36.17 -10.62
CA SER A 116 6.69 36.82 -9.31
C SER A 116 7.52 35.98 -8.34
N LEU A 117 8.47 36.63 -7.66
CA LEU A 117 9.45 36.00 -6.77
C LEU A 117 9.03 35.99 -5.29
N ASP A 118 7.95 36.69 -4.94
CA ASP A 118 7.50 36.80 -3.56
C ASP A 118 5.98 36.85 -3.41
N ASN A 119 5.53 36.85 -2.16
CA ASN A 119 4.14 36.81 -1.74
C ASN A 119 3.68 38.11 -1.06
N ARG A 120 4.39 39.23 -1.23
CA ARG A 120 4.11 40.48 -0.48
C ARG A 120 2.72 41.06 -0.74
N ASP A 121 2.19 40.85 -1.95
CA ASP A 121 0.89 41.34 -2.40
C ASP A 121 -0.24 40.31 -2.24
N PHE A 122 0.01 39.18 -1.57
CA PHE A 122 -1.02 38.18 -1.31
C PHE A 122 -1.83 38.54 -0.07
N ALA A 123 -3.12 38.80 -0.28
CA ALA A 123 -4.12 38.92 0.77
C ALA A 123 -4.94 37.62 0.85
N ASP A 124 -5.07 37.05 2.05
CA ASP A 124 -5.93 35.88 2.29
C ASP A 124 -7.39 36.30 2.51
N THR A 125 -8.08 36.55 1.41
CA THR A 125 -9.48 37.00 1.42
C THR A 125 -10.49 35.85 1.31
N ASN A 126 -10.04 34.60 1.19
CA ASN A 126 -10.86 33.43 0.81
C ASN A 126 -11.67 33.57 -0.50
N THR A 127 -11.42 34.61 -1.30
CA THR A 127 -12.11 34.85 -2.59
C THR A 127 -11.27 34.53 -3.82
N ALA A 128 -10.01 34.11 -3.63
CA ALA A 128 -9.05 33.89 -4.70
C ALA A 128 -9.34 32.67 -5.61
N GLN A 129 -10.36 31.88 -5.30
CA GLN A 129 -10.85 30.77 -6.11
C GLN A 129 -12.27 31.08 -6.55
N ARG A 130 -12.49 31.19 -7.86
CA ARG A 130 -13.79 31.55 -8.43
C ARG A 130 -14.75 30.36 -8.53
N LEU A 131 -14.22 29.14 -8.64
CA LEU A 131 -15.05 27.93 -8.61
C LEU A 131 -15.59 27.67 -7.21
N SER A 132 -16.91 27.58 -7.10
CA SER A 132 -17.62 27.16 -5.90
C SER A 132 -17.38 25.68 -5.60
N MET A 133 -17.70 25.27 -4.36
CA MET A 133 -17.63 23.86 -3.97
C MET A 133 -18.61 23.00 -4.79
N GLU A 134 -19.80 23.52 -5.08
CA GLU A 134 -20.85 22.82 -5.84
C GLU A 134 -20.41 22.55 -7.28
N GLU A 135 -19.79 23.52 -7.95
CA GLU A 135 -19.23 23.34 -9.29
C GLU A 135 -18.11 22.29 -9.32
N VAL A 136 -17.25 22.27 -8.30
CA VAL A 136 -16.20 21.24 -8.17
C VAL A 136 -16.79 19.85 -7.93
N GLU A 137 -17.92 19.74 -7.24
CA GLU A 137 -18.62 18.47 -7.07
C GLU A 137 -19.32 18.03 -8.36
N GLU A 138 -19.85 18.96 -9.15
CA GLU A 138 -20.43 18.66 -10.46
C GLU A 138 -19.38 18.18 -11.46
N LEU A 139 -18.18 18.77 -11.45
CA LEU A 139 -17.05 18.26 -12.24
C LEU A 139 -16.70 16.80 -11.88
N LYS A 140 -16.78 16.43 -10.59
CA LYS A 140 -16.59 15.03 -10.18
C LYS A 140 -17.72 14.13 -10.63
N ARG A 141 -18.97 14.61 -10.53
CA ARG A 141 -20.18 13.85 -10.87
C ARG A 141 -20.27 13.58 -12.37
N SER A 142 -19.85 14.55 -13.18
CA SER A 142 -19.73 14.42 -14.64
C SER A 142 -18.58 13.52 -15.10
N GLY A 143 -17.74 13.03 -14.17
CA GLY A 143 -16.65 12.10 -14.47
C GLY A 143 -15.39 12.77 -15.01
N ALA A 144 -15.19 14.07 -14.77
CA ALA A 144 -13.96 14.75 -15.14
C ALA A 144 -12.74 14.09 -14.46
N SER A 145 -11.63 13.97 -15.19
CA SER A 145 -10.40 13.42 -14.63
C SER A 145 -9.84 14.32 -13.52
N GLY A 146 -9.07 13.75 -12.60
CA GLY A 146 -8.42 14.52 -11.54
C GLY A 146 -7.57 15.66 -12.09
N GLN A 147 -6.84 15.40 -13.18
CA GLN A 147 -6.06 16.40 -13.92
C GLN A 147 -6.93 17.54 -14.47
N ALA A 148 -8.07 17.23 -15.09
CA ALA A 148 -8.99 18.24 -15.61
C ALA A 148 -9.55 19.13 -14.49
N ILE A 149 -9.86 18.55 -13.32
CA ILE A 149 -10.29 19.32 -12.14
C ILE A 149 -9.17 20.24 -11.64
N ILE A 150 -7.92 19.77 -11.61
CA ILE A 150 -6.76 20.57 -11.19
C ILE A 150 -6.54 21.74 -12.15
N GLN A 151 -6.62 21.50 -13.46
CA GLN A 151 -6.50 22.53 -14.48
C GLN A 151 -7.62 23.58 -14.35
N ALA A 152 -8.87 23.15 -14.18
CA ALA A 152 -10.00 24.06 -13.97
C ALA A 152 -9.80 24.94 -12.71
N LEU A 153 -9.30 24.35 -11.62
CA LEU A 153 -9.00 25.08 -10.39
C LEU A 153 -7.84 26.08 -10.54
N ALA A 154 -6.84 25.77 -11.36
CA ALA A 154 -5.72 26.67 -11.65
C ALA A 154 -6.18 27.85 -12.50
N SER A 155 -6.91 27.58 -13.60
CA SER A 155 -7.44 28.61 -14.50
C SER A 155 -8.46 29.56 -13.84
N ASN A 156 -9.14 29.12 -12.78
CA ASN A 156 -10.11 29.92 -12.03
C ASN A 156 -9.54 30.54 -10.74
N SER A 157 -8.21 30.59 -10.58
CA SER A 157 -7.59 31.22 -9.41
C SER A 157 -6.92 32.54 -9.74
N ASP A 158 -7.36 33.60 -9.05
CA ASP A 158 -6.85 34.98 -9.23
C ASP A 158 -5.37 35.15 -8.84
N THR A 159 -4.85 34.24 -8.01
CA THR A 159 -3.47 34.28 -7.52
C THR A 159 -2.56 33.31 -8.25
N TRP A 160 -3.08 32.51 -9.20
CA TRP A 160 -2.31 31.44 -9.82
C TRP A 160 -1.07 31.96 -10.52
N GLU A 161 -1.23 32.92 -11.44
CA GLU A 161 -0.11 33.42 -12.24
C GLU A 161 0.96 34.13 -11.41
N LYS A 162 0.55 34.79 -10.33
CA LYS A 162 1.44 35.52 -9.42
C LYS A 162 2.21 34.61 -8.45
N LYS A 163 1.97 33.31 -8.43
CA LYS A 163 2.70 32.38 -7.55
C LYS A 163 4.10 32.10 -8.11
N THR A 164 5.07 31.98 -7.20
CA THR A 164 6.39 31.42 -7.52
C THR A 164 6.24 30.00 -8.06
N ALA A 165 7.22 29.53 -8.84
CA ALA A 165 7.22 28.18 -9.39
C ALA A 165 7.09 27.09 -8.30
N PHE A 166 7.83 27.22 -7.18
CA PHE A 166 7.68 26.31 -6.02
C PHE A 166 6.28 26.37 -5.39
N ALA A 167 5.67 27.55 -5.32
CA ALA A 167 4.30 27.68 -4.81
C ALA A 167 3.26 27.07 -5.76
N LYS A 168 3.46 27.19 -7.08
CA LYS A 168 2.66 26.47 -8.10
C LYS A 168 2.83 24.96 -7.92
N GLN A 169 4.05 24.44 -7.89
CA GLN A 169 4.34 23.01 -7.71
C GLN A 169 3.75 22.45 -6.41
N LYS A 170 3.97 23.12 -5.27
CA LYS A 170 3.40 22.73 -3.97
C LYS A 170 1.87 22.68 -4.02
N TRP A 171 1.23 23.66 -4.65
CA TRP A 171 -0.22 23.68 -4.81
C TRP A 171 -0.69 22.55 -5.73
N THR A 172 -0.02 22.34 -6.86
CA THR A 172 -0.36 21.28 -7.82
C THR A 172 -0.25 19.92 -7.17
N GLN A 173 0.84 19.62 -6.45
CA GLN A 173 1.00 18.37 -5.70
C GLN A 173 -0.14 18.20 -4.70
N LYS A 174 -0.45 19.22 -3.89
CA LYS A 174 -1.57 19.17 -2.93
C LYS A 174 -2.91 18.85 -3.61
N LYS A 175 -3.14 19.37 -4.82
CA LYS A 175 -4.37 19.11 -5.57
C LYS A 175 -4.35 17.73 -6.25
N ALA A 176 -3.22 17.30 -6.80
CA ALA A 176 -3.00 15.95 -7.30
C ALA A 176 -3.31 14.90 -6.23
N HIS A 177 -2.78 15.06 -5.01
CA HIS A 177 -3.07 14.17 -3.88
C HIS A 177 -4.57 14.09 -3.54
N LYS A 178 -5.35 15.14 -3.84
CA LYS A 178 -6.80 15.21 -3.54
C LYS A 178 -7.68 14.68 -4.66
N TYR A 179 -7.30 14.90 -5.92
CA TYR A 179 -8.17 14.65 -7.08
C TYR A 179 -7.67 13.49 -7.96
N VAL A 180 -6.40 13.13 -7.90
CA VAL A 180 -5.79 11.98 -8.58
C VAL A 180 -5.44 10.95 -7.52
N VAL A 181 -6.39 10.07 -7.21
CA VAL A 181 -6.21 9.06 -6.16
C VAL A 181 -5.59 7.82 -6.78
N ARG A 182 -4.40 7.45 -6.32
CA ARG A 182 -3.73 6.21 -6.71
C ARG A 182 -3.57 5.28 -5.51
N VAL A 183 -3.56 3.98 -5.79
CA VAL A 183 -3.29 2.93 -4.82
C VAL A 183 -2.20 2.00 -5.33
N ARG A 184 -1.39 1.45 -4.43
CA ARG A 184 -0.42 0.41 -4.74
C ARG A 184 -0.95 -0.93 -4.24
N ALA A 185 -0.96 -1.93 -5.11
CA ALA A 185 -1.42 -3.26 -4.78
C ALA A 185 -0.28 -4.10 -4.19
N LEU A 186 -0.24 -4.23 -2.87
CA LEU A 186 0.79 -4.95 -2.13
C LEU A 186 0.39 -6.41 -1.86
N ALA A 187 1.39 -7.30 -1.91
CA ALA A 187 1.24 -8.71 -1.57
C ALA A 187 1.02 -8.89 -0.06
N GLY A 188 0.32 -9.97 0.30
CA GLY A 188 0.08 -10.41 1.67
C GLY A 188 1.30 -11.04 2.33
N CYS A 189 2.47 -10.38 2.31
CA CYS A 189 3.61 -10.84 3.09
C CYS A 189 3.58 -10.25 4.51
N GLY A 190 4.30 -10.87 5.45
CA GLY A 190 4.26 -10.52 6.86
C GLY A 190 4.65 -9.08 7.15
N SER A 191 5.61 -8.53 6.41
CA SER A 191 5.96 -7.10 6.52
C SER A 191 4.80 -6.19 6.10
N ASN A 192 4.21 -6.43 4.93
CA ASN A 192 3.09 -5.61 4.43
C ASN A 192 1.84 -5.76 5.30
N VAL A 193 1.50 -6.97 5.73
CA VAL A 193 0.32 -7.23 6.58
C VAL A 193 0.49 -6.58 7.95
N ALA A 194 1.67 -6.74 8.57
CA ALA A 194 1.95 -6.12 9.86
C ALA A 194 1.91 -4.59 9.79
N GLU A 195 2.55 -3.99 8.78
CA GLU A 195 2.54 -2.54 8.54
C GLU A 195 1.11 -2.02 8.30
N ALA A 196 0.37 -2.68 7.40
CA ALA A 196 -0.97 -2.26 7.04
C ALA A 196 -1.95 -2.33 8.22
N LEU A 197 -1.88 -3.38 9.03
CA LEU A 197 -2.72 -3.52 10.22
C LEU A 197 -2.30 -2.59 11.35
N PHE A 198 -1.00 -2.32 11.50
CA PHE A 198 -0.49 -1.37 12.49
C PHE A 198 -1.04 0.03 12.22
N VAL A 199 -0.92 0.51 10.97
CA VAL A 199 -1.46 1.80 10.54
C VAL A 199 -2.99 1.86 10.65
N LYS A 200 -3.68 0.78 10.28
CA LYS A 200 -5.16 0.74 10.25
C LYS A 200 -5.81 0.63 11.63
N SER A 201 -5.25 -0.16 12.53
CA SER A 201 -5.96 -0.63 13.74
C SER A 201 -5.62 0.19 15.00
N GLY A 202 -4.52 0.95 14.98
CA GLY A 202 -4.04 1.74 16.11
C GLY A 202 -3.52 0.90 17.28
N LEU A 203 -2.79 1.53 18.19
CA LEU A 203 -1.98 0.87 19.24
C LEU A 203 -2.72 -0.17 20.09
N VAL A 204 -3.99 0.07 20.43
CA VAL A 204 -4.74 -0.79 21.36
C VAL A 204 -5.00 -2.17 20.77
N LYS A 205 -5.41 -2.23 19.49
CA LYS A 205 -5.71 -3.50 18.81
C LYS A 205 -4.45 -4.25 18.40
N THR A 206 -3.33 -3.55 18.27
CA THR A 206 -2.06 -4.10 17.84
C THR A 206 -1.16 -4.50 19.00
N THR A 207 -1.69 -4.54 20.24
CA THR A 207 -0.91 -4.71 21.48
C THR A 207 0.32 -3.77 21.56
N ALA A 208 0.26 -2.64 20.86
CA ALA A 208 1.35 -1.70 20.60
C ALA A 208 2.63 -2.30 19.98
N ILE A 209 2.58 -3.52 19.43
CA ILE A 209 3.73 -4.10 18.72
C ILE A 209 3.87 -3.45 17.34
N ARG A 210 5.08 -2.95 17.05
CA ARG A 210 5.41 -2.39 15.73
C ARG A 210 5.95 -3.47 14.79
N PRO A 211 5.86 -3.29 13.46
CA PRO A 211 6.37 -4.25 12.50
C PRO A 211 7.87 -4.57 12.64
N ASP A 212 8.70 -3.56 12.98
CA ASP A 212 10.13 -3.76 13.26
C ASP A 212 10.37 -4.69 14.46
N SER A 213 9.52 -4.58 15.49
CA SER A 213 9.60 -5.44 16.69
C SER A 213 9.22 -6.88 16.37
N ILE A 214 8.28 -7.11 15.45
CA ILE A 214 7.94 -8.46 14.97
C ILE A 214 9.15 -9.06 14.22
N ALA A 215 9.82 -8.28 13.38
CA ALA A 215 11.01 -8.75 12.66
C ALA A 215 12.14 -9.16 13.62
N GLN A 216 12.35 -8.39 14.70
CA GLN A 216 13.31 -8.73 15.76
C GLN A 216 12.89 -10.00 16.52
N LEU A 217 11.60 -10.13 16.86
CA LEU A 217 11.07 -11.31 17.53
C LEU A 217 11.32 -12.60 16.73
N LEU A 218 11.05 -12.58 15.42
CA LEU A 218 11.31 -13.73 14.54
C LEU A 218 12.80 -14.06 14.44
N SER A 219 13.65 -13.04 14.43
CA SER A 219 15.11 -13.21 14.33
C SER A 219 15.70 -13.76 15.63
N PHE A 220 15.32 -13.21 16.78
CA PHE A 220 15.76 -13.70 18.10
C PHE A 220 15.18 -15.07 18.44
N GLY A 221 13.97 -15.38 17.97
CA GLY A 221 13.40 -16.72 18.07
C GLY A 221 14.00 -17.74 17.11
N ASN A 222 14.93 -17.33 16.24
CA ASN A 222 15.53 -18.15 15.18
C ASN A 222 14.48 -18.90 14.35
N VAL A 223 13.40 -18.20 13.97
CA VAL A 223 12.30 -18.78 13.20
C VAL A 223 12.75 -19.02 11.76
N ALA A 224 12.84 -20.30 11.40
CA ALA A 224 13.27 -20.77 10.09
C ALA A 224 12.57 -22.11 9.74
N ALA A 225 12.61 -22.48 8.46
CA ALA A 225 12.09 -23.76 7.96
C ALA A 225 12.55 -24.95 8.83
N GLY A 226 11.61 -25.84 9.14
CA GLY A 226 11.83 -27.02 9.97
C GLY A 226 11.73 -26.77 11.48
N ALA A 227 11.68 -25.52 11.94
CA ALA A 227 11.53 -25.21 13.36
C ALA A 227 10.17 -25.63 13.93
N ARG A 228 10.13 -25.92 15.23
CA ARG A 228 8.90 -26.12 16.01
C ARG A 228 8.74 -24.95 16.96
N VAL A 229 7.84 -24.03 16.61
CA VAL A 229 7.67 -22.74 17.29
C VAL A 229 6.39 -22.76 18.11
N LEU A 230 6.49 -22.47 19.41
CA LEU A 230 5.34 -22.23 20.28
C LEU A 230 5.05 -20.73 20.31
N VAL A 231 3.81 -20.32 20.05
CA VAL A 231 3.43 -18.91 19.99
C VAL A 231 2.09 -18.67 20.68
N LEU A 232 2.02 -17.63 21.51
CA LEU A 232 0.79 -17.05 22.02
C LEU A 232 0.61 -15.68 21.35
N ASP A 233 -0.38 -15.57 20.47
CA ASP A 233 -0.60 -14.37 19.66
C ASP A 233 -1.94 -13.70 20.00
N SER A 234 -1.86 -12.55 20.67
CA SER A 234 -3.03 -11.72 21.00
C SER A 234 -3.35 -10.64 19.95
N TYR A 235 -2.64 -10.64 18.82
CA TYR A 235 -2.79 -9.69 17.72
C TYR A 235 -3.47 -10.34 16.50
N SER A 236 -4.56 -11.08 16.74
CA SER A 236 -5.42 -11.68 15.71
C SER A 236 -4.68 -12.56 14.69
N GLY A 237 -3.57 -13.19 15.09
CA GLY A 237 -2.80 -14.10 14.25
C GLY A 237 -1.80 -13.42 13.32
N VAL A 238 -1.47 -12.14 13.52
CA VAL A 238 -0.45 -11.44 12.70
C VAL A 238 0.95 -11.97 12.98
N VAL A 239 1.33 -12.15 14.25
CA VAL A 239 2.65 -12.70 14.59
C VAL A 239 2.72 -14.17 14.16
N LEU A 240 1.64 -14.91 14.36
CA LEU A 240 1.49 -16.28 13.88
C LEU A 240 1.65 -16.36 12.35
N GLY A 241 1.02 -15.47 11.59
CA GLY A 241 1.14 -15.42 10.13
C GLY A 241 2.58 -15.19 9.67
N CYS A 242 3.30 -14.27 10.33
CA CYS A 242 4.71 -14.04 10.02
C CYS A 242 5.60 -15.25 10.35
N ILE A 243 5.29 -15.99 11.43
CA ILE A 243 5.96 -17.26 11.75
C ILE A 243 5.70 -18.28 10.63
N LEU A 244 4.44 -18.48 10.25
CA LEU A 244 4.05 -19.44 9.23
C LEU A 244 4.67 -19.13 7.86
N GLU A 245 4.75 -17.85 7.49
CA GLU A 245 5.48 -17.39 6.31
C GLU A 245 6.96 -17.79 6.36
N ARG A 246 7.64 -17.52 7.48
CA ARG A 246 9.07 -17.89 7.68
C ARG A 246 9.32 -19.39 7.71
N LEU A 247 8.36 -20.18 8.20
CA LEU A 247 8.44 -21.64 8.19
C LEU A 247 8.33 -22.23 6.77
N GLY A 248 7.67 -21.52 5.84
CA GLY A 248 7.60 -21.91 4.43
C GLY A 248 6.96 -23.28 4.16
N GLY A 249 6.20 -23.82 5.12
CA GLY A 249 5.58 -25.15 5.02
C GLY A 249 6.36 -26.27 5.70
N GLU A 250 7.54 -25.98 6.24
CA GLU A 250 8.37 -26.95 6.93
C GLU A 250 8.42 -26.65 8.43
N GLY A 251 8.19 -27.68 9.25
CA GLY A 251 8.16 -27.55 10.71
C GLY A 251 6.75 -27.45 11.28
N LYS A 252 6.60 -26.83 12.45
CA LYS A 252 5.32 -26.67 13.15
C LYS A 252 5.22 -25.32 13.86
N ALA A 253 4.10 -24.63 13.71
CA ALA A 253 3.68 -23.54 14.58
C ALA A 253 2.57 -24.03 15.52
N ILE A 254 2.85 -24.03 16.81
CA ILE A 254 1.91 -24.40 17.88
C ILE A 254 1.33 -23.10 18.43
N SER A 255 0.11 -22.78 18.01
CA SER A 255 -0.63 -21.58 18.41
C SER A 255 -1.39 -21.86 19.70
N LEU A 256 -0.87 -21.34 20.80
CA LEU A 256 -1.57 -21.23 22.07
C LEU A 256 -2.64 -20.14 21.97
N TYR A 257 -3.81 -20.37 22.56
CA TYR A 257 -4.85 -19.36 22.66
C TYR A 257 -5.60 -19.46 23.98
N ALA A 258 -5.95 -18.31 24.55
CA ALA A 258 -6.83 -18.25 25.71
C ALA A 258 -8.28 -18.03 25.25
N GLY A 259 -9.21 -18.86 25.75
CA GLY A 259 -10.64 -18.74 25.47
C GLY A 259 -11.18 -19.90 24.64
N ALA A 260 -12.34 -19.69 24.00
CA ALA A 260 -13.05 -20.76 23.29
C ALA A 260 -12.42 -21.13 21.94
N GLN A 261 -11.75 -20.18 21.27
CA GLN A 261 -11.19 -20.36 19.93
C GLN A 261 -9.92 -19.54 19.72
N ALA A 262 -9.07 -19.99 18.81
CA ALA A 262 -7.88 -19.25 18.39
C ALA A 262 -8.29 -17.96 17.64
N HIS A 263 -7.69 -16.84 18.03
CA HIS A 263 -7.97 -15.54 17.43
C HIS A 263 -7.03 -15.29 16.24
N ILE A 264 -7.44 -15.75 15.05
CA ILE A 264 -6.60 -15.78 13.83
C ILE A 264 -7.22 -15.04 12.63
N ASP A 265 -8.13 -14.08 12.88
CA ASP A 265 -8.90 -13.39 11.84
C ASP A 265 -8.06 -12.71 10.75
N HIS A 266 -6.82 -12.33 11.05
CA HIS A 266 -5.92 -11.67 10.11
C HIS A 266 -5.05 -12.64 9.30
N LEU A 267 -5.03 -13.93 9.66
CA LEU A 267 -4.22 -14.93 8.96
C LEU A 267 -4.59 -15.05 7.48
N LYS A 268 -5.88 -14.82 7.14
CA LYS A 268 -6.36 -14.81 5.75
C LYS A 268 -5.64 -13.81 4.84
N TYR A 269 -5.11 -12.72 5.39
CA TYR A 269 -4.42 -11.70 4.59
C TYR A 269 -3.04 -12.15 4.09
N PHE A 270 -2.51 -13.25 4.62
CA PHE A 270 -1.21 -13.79 4.20
C PHE A 270 -1.29 -14.67 2.95
N ASN A 271 -2.50 -15.04 2.49
CA ASN A 271 -2.71 -15.95 1.35
C ASN A 271 -1.90 -17.27 1.45
N LEU A 272 -1.67 -17.78 2.66
CA LEU A 272 -0.96 -19.04 2.84
C LEU A 272 -1.80 -20.20 2.28
N PRO A 273 -1.20 -21.11 1.49
CA PRO A 273 -1.89 -22.28 0.97
C PRO A 273 -2.55 -23.11 2.08
N THR A 274 -3.78 -23.56 1.87
CA THR A 274 -4.53 -24.32 2.87
C THR A 274 -3.82 -25.62 3.25
N ASP A 275 -3.19 -26.30 2.29
CA ASP A 275 -2.42 -27.52 2.54
C ASP A 275 -1.21 -27.25 3.43
N GLN A 276 -0.53 -26.11 3.22
CA GLN A 276 0.59 -25.68 4.06
C GLN A 276 0.13 -25.44 5.49
N LEU A 277 -1.01 -24.74 5.66
CA LEU A 277 -1.58 -24.48 6.98
C LEU A 277 -1.98 -25.77 7.69
N ALA A 278 -2.67 -26.69 7.01
CA ALA A 278 -3.09 -27.97 7.58
C ALA A 278 -1.89 -28.81 8.06
N GLN A 279 -0.75 -28.71 7.38
CA GLN A 279 0.48 -29.41 7.76
C GLN A 279 1.27 -28.70 8.85
N THR A 280 1.32 -27.37 8.88
CA THR A 280 2.24 -26.62 9.75
C THR A 280 1.60 -26.05 11.01
N LEU A 281 0.31 -25.72 10.98
CA LEU A 281 -0.38 -25.05 12.09
C LEU A 281 -1.10 -26.05 12.99
N VAL A 282 -0.83 -25.96 14.29
CA VAL A 282 -1.54 -26.71 15.34
C VAL A 282 -2.07 -25.71 16.35
N HIS A 283 -3.37 -25.75 16.64
CA HIS A 283 -3.97 -24.97 17.71
C HIS A 283 -4.01 -25.77 19.00
N PHE A 284 -3.68 -25.13 20.11
CA PHE A 284 -3.71 -25.75 21.42
C PHE A 284 -4.30 -24.76 22.45
N PRO A 285 -5.35 -25.16 23.21
CA PRO A 285 -5.98 -24.32 24.21
C PRO A 285 -5.13 -24.09 25.46
#